data_AF-A0AAD3HMQ9-F1
#
_entry.id   AF-A0AAD3HMQ9-F1
#
_cell.length_a   1.000
_cell.length_b   1.000
_cell.length_c   1.000
_cell.angle_alpha   90.00
_cell.angle_beta   90.00
_cell.angle_gamma   90.00
#
_symmetry.space_group_name_H-M   'P 1'
#
loop_
_entity.id
_entity.type
_entity.pdbx_description
1 polymer ?
#
loop_
_entity_poly.entity_id
_entity_poly.type
_entity_poly.pdbx_seq_one_letter_code
_entity_poly.pdbx_strand_id
1 'polypeptide(L)'
;MASTAPTNGPTDVPANANQHCPGASSEQAGKAAACAGCPNQSACATAPKGPDPDLAAISSRMSRVRHVLLVLSGKGGVGKSTVAAQLAFALARRGHEVGLLDIDICGPSVPKMLGLEGQEVHSSNLGWSPVYVEDNLAVMSI
;
A
#
# COMPACT_ATOMS: atom_id res chain seq x y z
N MET A 1 6.75 -36.82 5.67
CA MET A 1 7.20 -35.78 6.62
C MET A 1 7.40 -34.51 5.81
N ALA A 2 6.48 -33.56 5.90
CA ALA A 2 6.47 -32.39 5.04
C ALA A 2 7.47 -31.33 5.52
N SER A 3 8.47 -31.10 4.66
CA SER A 3 9.04 -29.80 4.27
C SER A 3 9.49 -28.83 5.37
N THR A 4 10.81 -28.77 5.61
CA THR A 4 11.48 -27.55 6.09
C THR A 4 11.63 -26.58 4.92
N ALA A 5 10.76 -25.57 4.86
CA ALA A 5 10.99 -24.41 4.01
C ALA A 5 12.09 -23.52 4.64
N PRO A 6 13.04 -22.97 3.86
CA PRO A 6 14.11 -22.12 4.37
C PRO A 6 13.56 -20.72 4.67
N THR A 7 13.69 -20.23 5.91
CA THR A 7 13.34 -18.86 6.26
C THR A 7 14.49 -17.93 5.89
N ASN A 8 14.56 -17.50 4.63
CA ASN A 8 15.39 -16.38 4.21
C ASN A 8 14.59 -15.06 4.33
N GLY A 9 15.00 -14.16 5.23
CA GLY A 9 14.51 -12.78 5.36
C GLY A 9 15.17 -12.08 6.56
N PRO A 10 15.47 -10.77 6.50
CA PRO A 10 16.44 -10.10 7.38
C PRO A 10 16.01 -10.23 8.84
N THR A 11 16.97 -10.29 9.76
CA THR A 11 16.66 -10.20 11.19
C THR A 11 15.71 -9.02 11.43
N ASP A 12 14.47 -9.24 11.90
CA ASP A 12 13.49 -8.21 12.31
C ASP A 12 13.98 -7.40 13.54
N VAL A 13 15.28 -7.46 13.78
CA VAL A 13 16.07 -6.74 14.77
C VAL A 13 16.76 -5.60 14.01
N PRO A 14 16.38 -4.34 14.26
CA PRO A 14 17.04 -3.18 13.68
C PRO A 14 18.55 -3.19 13.94
N ALA A 15 19.35 -2.65 13.02
CA ALA A 15 20.81 -2.60 13.17
C ALA A 15 21.29 -1.83 14.42
N ASN A 16 20.45 -0.94 14.95
CA ASN A 16 20.68 -0.15 16.16
C ASN A 16 19.94 -0.70 17.40
N ALA A 17 19.46 -1.94 17.35
CA ALA A 17 18.82 -2.57 18.48
C ALA A 17 19.84 -2.94 19.57
N ASN A 18 19.36 -3.11 20.80
CA ASN A 18 20.20 -3.63 21.88
C ASN A 18 20.54 -5.12 21.64
N GLN A 19 21.61 -5.58 22.29
CA GLN A 19 22.18 -6.93 22.09
C GLN A 19 21.20 -8.09 22.32
N HIS A 20 20.07 -7.84 22.99
CA HIS A 20 19.08 -8.86 23.35
C HIS A 20 17.69 -8.55 22.79
N CYS A 21 17.60 -7.76 21.72
CA CYS A 21 16.33 -7.45 21.09
C CYS A 21 15.68 -8.75 20.56
N PRO A 22 14.44 -9.06 20.97
CA PRO A 22 13.76 -10.27 20.51
C PRO A 22 13.28 -10.19 19.04
N GLY A 23 13.40 -9.02 18.39
CA GLY A 23 12.88 -8.73 17.06
C GLY A 23 11.43 -8.24 17.08
N ALA A 24 11.05 -7.37 16.14
CA ALA A 24 9.74 -6.71 16.12
C ALA A 24 8.56 -7.68 15.91
N SER A 25 8.79 -8.78 15.19
CA SER A 25 7.82 -9.84 14.88
C SER A 25 7.67 -10.90 15.98
N SER A 26 8.52 -10.86 17.01
CA SER A 26 8.47 -11.83 18.12
C SER A 26 7.28 -11.59 19.04
N GLU A 27 6.70 -12.67 19.55
CA GLU A 27 5.69 -12.63 20.62
C GLU A 27 6.18 -11.92 21.89
N GLN A 28 7.50 -11.88 22.09
CA GLN A 28 8.17 -11.23 23.22
C GLN A 28 8.51 -9.75 22.97
N ALA A 29 8.27 -9.24 21.76
CA ALA A 29 8.51 -7.83 21.43
C ALA A 29 7.66 -6.91 22.33
N GLY A 30 8.31 -5.93 22.96
CA GLY A 30 7.67 -5.03 23.91
C GLY A 30 7.39 -5.62 25.30
N LYS A 31 7.56 -6.94 25.49
CA LYS A 31 7.27 -7.69 26.73
C LYS A 31 8.54 -8.22 27.42
N ALA A 32 9.58 -8.54 26.65
CA ALA A 32 10.86 -9.04 27.18
C ALA A 32 11.55 -8.00 28.08
N ALA A 33 12.37 -8.48 29.02
CA ALA A 33 13.21 -7.60 29.84
C ALA A 33 14.12 -6.69 29.00
N ALA A 34 14.62 -7.20 27.87
CA ALA A 34 15.40 -6.41 26.91
C ALA A 34 14.61 -5.25 26.27
N CYS A 35 13.28 -5.26 26.32
CA CYS A 35 12.46 -4.16 25.81
C CYS A 35 12.24 -3.04 26.83
N ALA A 36 12.58 -3.25 28.11
CA ALA A 36 12.41 -2.24 29.14
C ALA A 36 13.24 -0.98 28.82
N GLY A 37 12.57 0.18 28.72
CA GLY A 37 13.22 1.45 28.37
C GLY A 37 13.49 1.64 26.87
N CYS A 38 13.05 0.71 26.01
CA CYS A 38 13.09 0.89 24.56
C CYS A 38 12.04 1.95 24.13
N PRO A 39 12.39 2.97 23.32
CA PRO A 39 11.43 3.96 22.84
C PRO A 39 10.22 3.37 22.09
N ASN A 40 10.39 2.18 21.49
CA ASN A 40 9.36 1.49 20.74
C ASN A 40 8.64 0.38 21.54
N GLN A 41 8.85 0.28 22.87
CA GLN A 41 8.33 -0.82 23.68
C GLN A 41 6.81 -1.00 23.54
N SER A 42 6.04 0.08 23.66
CA SER A 42 4.57 0.04 23.57
C SER A 42 4.10 -0.37 22.17
N ALA A 43 4.68 0.22 21.13
CA ALA A 43 4.38 -0.10 19.74
C ALA A 43 4.71 -1.57 19.43
N CYS A 44 5.85 -2.08 19.90
CA CYS A 44 6.20 -3.48 19.76
C CYS A 44 5.28 -4.40 20.59
N ALA A 45 4.75 -3.98 21.73
CA ALA A 45 3.85 -4.80 22.54
C ALA A 45 2.46 -4.95 21.92
N THR A 46 1.97 -3.94 21.21
CA THR A 46 0.61 -3.88 20.66
C THR A 46 0.54 -4.18 19.16
N ALA A 47 1.65 -4.04 18.43
CA ALA A 47 1.68 -4.32 17.00
C ALA A 47 1.33 -5.80 16.73
N PRO A 48 0.44 -6.08 15.76
CA PRO A 48 0.16 -7.44 15.29
C PRO A 48 1.45 -8.19 14.98
N LYS A 49 1.50 -9.47 15.37
CA LYS A 49 2.64 -10.36 15.11
C LYS A 49 2.38 -11.26 13.93
N GLY A 50 3.46 -11.60 13.24
CA GLY A 50 3.39 -12.39 12.01
C GLY A 50 3.02 -11.55 10.78
N PRO A 51 2.91 -12.20 9.61
CA PRO A 51 2.53 -11.54 8.38
C PRO A 51 1.09 -11.05 8.47
N ASP A 52 0.83 -9.86 7.93
CA ASP A 52 -0.52 -9.35 7.74
C ASP A 52 -1.37 -10.40 7.00
N PRO A 53 -2.52 -10.83 7.53
CA PRO A 53 -3.36 -11.85 6.91
C PRO A 53 -3.80 -11.46 5.49
N ASP A 54 -3.89 -10.16 5.20
CA ASP A 54 -4.33 -9.66 3.90
C ASP A 54 -3.20 -9.61 2.86
N LEU A 55 -1.92 -9.69 3.27
CA LEU A 55 -0.77 -9.65 2.34
C LEU A 55 -0.85 -10.71 1.26
N ALA A 56 -1.27 -11.93 1.61
CA ALA A 56 -1.39 -13.03 0.63
C ALA A 56 -2.47 -12.74 -0.42
N ALA A 57 -3.62 -12.22 0.01
CA ALA A 57 -4.72 -11.86 -0.88
C ALA A 57 -4.35 -10.66 -1.76
N ILE A 58 -3.71 -9.64 -1.18
CA ILE A 58 -3.21 -8.46 -1.91
C ILE A 58 -2.17 -8.89 -2.95
N SER A 59 -1.19 -9.70 -2.56
CA SER A 59 -0.14 -10.20 -3.47
C SER A 59 -0.75 -11.00 -4.64
N SER A 60 -1.71 -11.87 -4.36
CA SER A 60 -2.43 -12.62 -5.40
C SER A 60 -3.16 -11.70 -6.38
N ARG A 61 -3.87 -10.67 -5.88
CA ARG A 61 -4.56 -9.69 -6.75
C ARG A 61 -3.57 -8.84 -7.57
N MET A 62 -2.49 -8.38 -6.93
CA MET A 62 -1.47 -7.55 -7.56
C MET A 62 -0.59 -8.32 -8.54
N SER A 63 -0.56 -9.66 -8.50
CA SER A 63 0.22 -10.50 -9.44
C SER A 63 -0.13 -10.26 -10.92
N ARG A 64 -1.33 -9.74 -11.20
CA ARG A 64 -1.79 -9.40 -12.56
C ARG A 64 -1.33 -8.02 -13.02
N VAL A 65 -0.86 -7.18 -12.10
CA VAL A 65 -0.39 -5.82 -12.38
C VAL A 65 1.09 -5.88 -12.76
N ARG A 66 1.40 -5.61 -14.02
CA ARG A 66 2.77 -5.69 -14.56
C ARG A 66 3.70 -4.62 -14.01
N HIS A 67 3.19 -3.41 -13.79
CA HIS A 67 3.95 -2.26 -13.33
C HIS A 67 3.16 -1.46 -12.31
N VAL A 68 3.78 -1.15 -11.18
CA VAL A 68 3.24 -0.26 -10.14
C VAL A 68 4.09 1.00 -10.10
N LEU A 69 3.50 2.14 -10.41
CA LEU A 69 4.17 3.45 -10.42
C LEU A 69 3.67 4.28 -9.25
N LEU A 70 4.55 4.57 -8.30
CA LEU A 70 4.22 5.37 -7.12
C LEU A 70 4.61 6.83 -7.36
N VAL A 71 3.63 7.74 -7.36
CA VAL A 71 3.85 9.18 -7.51
C VAL A 71 3.73 9.85 -6.15
N LEU A 72 4.84 10.39 -5.63
CA LEU A 72 4.92 11.03 -4.31
C LEU A 72 5.31 12.50 -4.42
N SER A 73 4.90 13.30 -3.43
CA SER A 73 5.32 14.69 -3.28
C SER A 73 5.52 15.05 -1.82
N GLY A 74 6.61 15.76 -1.50
CA GLY A 74 6.90 16.19 -0.12
C GLY A 74 6.16 17.46 0.32
N LYS A 75 5.42 18.13 -0.57
CA LYS A 75 4.66 19.36 -0.30
C LYS A 75 3.37 19.37 -1.12
N GLY A 76 2.31 20.00 -0.60
CA GLY A 76 1.06 20.22 -1.33
C GLY A 76 1.23 21.21 -2.49
N GLY A 77 0.39 21.08 -3.52
CA GLY A 77 0.32 22.03 -4.64
C GLY A 77 1.41 21.89 -5.72
N VAL A 78 2.29 20.90 -5.65
CA VAL A 78 3.35 20.68 -6.66
C VAL A 78 2.86 20.01 -7.95
N GLY A 79 1.56 19.71 -8.05
CA GLY A 79 0.97 19.07 -9.23
C GLY A 79 1.09 17.54 -9.26
N LYS A 80 1.33 16.87 -8.13
CA LYS A 80 1.40 15.39 -8.03
C LYS A 80 0.25 14.70 -8.76
N SER A 81 -0.98 15.07 -8.43
CA SER A 81 -2.18 14.41 -8.98
C SER A 81 -2.34 14.72 -10.47
N THR A 82 -1.94 15.92 -10.92
CA THR A 82 -1.90 16.27 -12.35
C THR A 82 -0.92 15.39 -13.12
N VAL A 83 0.29 15.20 -12.59
CA VAL A 83 1.30 14.33 -13.21
C VAL A 83 0.81 12.88 -13.24
N ALA A 84 0.23 12.38 -12.15
CA ALA A 84 -0.33 11.02 -12.09
C ALA A 84 -1.44 10.81 -13.13
N ALA A 85 -2.39 11.73 -13.23
CA ALA A 85 -3.50 11.66 -14.19
C ALA A 85 -3.00 11.72 -15.65
N GLN A 86 -2.10 12.64 -15.98
CA GLN A 86 -1.57 12.77 -17.33
C GLN A 86 -0.71 11.56 -17.73
N LEU A 87 0.05 11.00 -16.78
CA LEU A 87 0.80 9.77 -17.00
C LEU A 87 -0.15 8.59 -17.29
N ALA A 88 -1.25 8.47 -16.54
CA ALA A 88 -2.24 7.44 -16.74
C ALA A 88 -2.88 7.52 -18.14
N PHE A 89 -3.31 8.71 -18.56
CA PHE A 89 -3.81 8.94 -19.93
C PHE A 89 -2.76 8.64 -21.00
N ALA A 90 -1.51 9.07 -20.81
CA ALA A 90 -0.46 8.83 -21.80
C ALA A 90 -0.19 7.32 -21.98
N LEU A 91 -0.26 6.54 -20.91
CA LEU A 91 -0.13 5.08 -20.96
C LEU A 91 -1.36 4.42 -21.58
N ALA A 92 -2.57 4.86 -21.22
CA ALA A 92 -3.81 4.35 -21.80
C ALA A 92 -3.87 4.59 -23.32
N ARG A 93 -3.52 5.79 -23.78
CA ARG A 93 -3.45 6.15 -25.21
C ARG A 93 -2.37 5.40 -25.98
N ARG A 94 -1.40 4.81 -25.29
CA ARG A 94 -0.41 3.88 -25.88
C ARG A 94 -0.90 2.43 -25.94
N GLY A 95 -2.16 2.18 -25.58
CA GLY A 95 -2.80 0.86 -25.64
C GLY A 95 -2.55 -0.01 -24.41
N HIS A 96 -2.13 0.57 -23.28
CA HIS A 96 -1.99 -0.18 -22.03
C HIS A 96 -3.30 -0.18 -21.23
N GLU A 97 -3.57 -1.24 -20.48
CA GLU A 97 -4.61 -1.23 -19.43
C GLU A 97 -4.07 -0.52 -18.19
N VAL A 98 -4.76 0.53 -17.75
CA VAL A 98 -4.27 1.42 -16.70
C VAL A 98 -5.32 1.59 -15.60
N GLY A 99 -4.89 1.37 -14.36
CA GLY A 99 -5.63 1.77 -13.16
C GLY A 99 -4.94 2.95 -12.48
N LEU A 100 -5.69 4.02 -12.23
CA LEU A 100 -5.25 5.16 -11.43
C LEU A 100 -5.91 5.11 -10.05
N LEU A 101 -5.12 4.86 -9.02
CA LEU A 101 -5.57 4.87 -7.62
C LEU A 101 -5.13 6.18 -6.95
N ASP A 102 -6.11 6.98 -6.53
CA ASP A 102 -5.91 8.17 -5.72
C ASP A 102 -6.22 7.87 -4.25
N ILE A 103 -5.23 8.11 -3.39
CA ILE A 103 -5.32 7.95 -1.93
C ILE A 103 -5.19 9.30 -1.21
N ASP A 104 -5.22 10.42 -1.96
CA ASP A 104 -4.93 11.75 -1.45
C ASP A 104 -6.19 12.48 -0.99
N ILE A 105 -6.44 12.43 0.32
CA ILE A 105 -7.61 13.03 0.99
C ILE A 105 -7.61 14.58 0.93
N CYS A 106 -6.46 15.23 0.72
CA CYS A 106 -6.30 16.67 0.97
C CYS A 106 -6.14 17.55 -0.29
N GLY A 107 -6.34 17.01 -1.50
CA GLY A 107 -6.21 17.74 -2.77
C GLY A 107 -7.53 17.84 -3.57
N PRO A 108 -7.58 18.65 -4.66
CA PRO A 108 -8.67 18.53 -5.63
C PRO A 108 -8.66 17.10 -6.18
N SER A 109 -9.77 16.39 -5.99
CA SER A 109 -9.85 14.95 -6.24
C SER A 109 -9.52 14.63 -7.70
N VAL A 110 -8.82 13.51 -7.96
CA VAL A 110 -8.64 13.00 -9.33
C VAL A 110 -9.97 12.95 -10.11
N PRO A 111 -11.11 12.53 -9.52
CA PRO A 111 -12.42 12.63 -10.15
C PRO A 111 -12.74 14.02 -10.72
N LYS A 112 -12.45 15.09 -9.96
CA LYS A 112 -12.65 16.47 -10.44
C LYS A 112 -11.79 16.82 -11.64
N MET A 113 -10.51 16.45 -11.64
CA MET A 113 -9.62 16.70 -12.79
C MET A 113 -10.04 15.95 -14.06
N LEU A 114 -10.70 14.82 -13.89
CA LEU A 114 -11.12 13.94 -14.98
C LEU A 114 -12.56 14.19 -15.44
N GLY A 115 -13.25 15.18 -14.87
CA GLY A 115 -14.66 15.46 -15.19
C GLY A 115 -15.63 14.38 -14.70
N LEU A 116 -15.23 13.58 -13.72
CA LEU A 116 -16.01 12.52 -13.08
C LEU A 116 -16.75 13.03 -11.82
N GLU A 117 -17.01 14.33 -11.72
CA GLU A 117 -17.76 14.88 -10.58
C GLU A 117 -19.16 14.25 -10.51
N GLY A 118 -19.53 13.72 -9.34
CA GLY A 118 -20.79 13.01 -9.14
C GLY A 118 -20.78 11.54 -9.58
N GLN A 119 -19.67 11.03 -10.12
CA GLN A 119 -19.48 9.58 -10.30
C GLN A 119 -18.80 9.01 -9.07
N GLU A 120 -19.46 8.04 -8.44
CA GLU A 120 -18.95 7.38 -7.25
C GLU A 120 -18.48 5.97 -7.56
N VAL A 121 -17.52 5.50 -6.76
CA VAL A 121 -17.11 4.12 -6.74
C VAL A 121 -18.30 3.27 -6.33
N HIS A 122 -18.75 2.39 -7.22
CA HIS A 122 -19.90 1.53 -6.93
C HIS A 122 -19.47 0.39 -6.00
N SER A 123 -20.12 0.28 -4.84
CA SER A 123 -19.94 -0.84 -3.92
C SER A 123 -20.91 -1.97 -4.26
N SER A 124 -20.39 -3.18 -4.43
CA SER A 124 -21.15 -4.40 -4.70
C SER A 124 -20.73 -5.54 -3.76
N ASN A 125 -21.46 -6.64 -3.77
CA ASN A 125 -21.09 -7.86 -3.02
C ASN A 125 -19.74 -8.47 -3.48
N LEU A 126 -19.23 -8.06 -4.65
CA LEU A 126 -17.94 -8.47 -5.19
C LEU A 126 -16.80 -7.50 -4.84
N GLY A 127 -17.11 -6.41 -4.13
CA GLY A 127 -16.19 -5.33 -3.79
C GLY A 127 -16.51 -4.05 -4.54
N TRP A 128 -15.52 -3.15 -4.58
CA TRP A 128 -15.61 -1.85 -5.22
C TRP A 128 -15.32 -1.94 -6.72
N SER A 129 -16.19 -1.36 -7.53
CA SER A 129 -15.98 -1.19 -8.97
C SER A 129 -15.40 0.20 -9.23
N PRO A 130 -14.28 0.31 -9.96
CA PRO A 130 -13.72 1.62 -10.32
C PRO A 130 -14.64 2.34 -11.31
N VAL A 131 -14.44 3.65 -11.44
CA VAL A 131 -15.07 4.48 -12.46
C VAL A 131 -14.19 4.47 -13.71
N TYR A 132 -14.77 4.17 -14.87
CA TYR A 132 -14.04 4.15 -16.14
C TYR A 132 -14.08 5.53 -16.81
N VAL A 133 -12.91 6.00 -17.22
CA VAL A 133 -12.74 7.27 -17.99
C VAL A 133 -12.66 6.97 -19.48
N GLU A 134 -11.96 5.89 -19.83
CA GLU A 134 -11.87 5.31 -21.18
C GLU A 134 -11.99 3.78 -21.05
N ASP A 135 -12.13 3.06 -22.16
CA ASP A 135 -12.28 1.59 -22.16
C ASP A 135 -11.13 0.86 -21.44
N ASN A 136 -9.93 1.45 -21.44
CA ASN A 136 -8.73 0.89 -20.82
C ASN A 136 -8.14 1.78 -19.71
N LEU A 137 -8.88 2.79 -19.23
CA LEU A 137 -8.47 3.64 -18.12
C LEU A 137 -9.55 3.68 -17.03
N ALA A 138 -9.23 3.06 -15.89
CA ALA A 138 -10.10 3.02 -14.71
C ALA A 138 -9.49 3.82 -13.56
N VAL A 139 -10.36 4.47 -12.78
CA VAL A 139 -9.99 5.35 -11.67
C VAL A 139 -10.68 4.89 -10.39
N MET A 140 -9.92 4.86 -9.32
CA MET A 140 -10.40 4.65 -7.95
C MET A 140 -9.87 5.80 -7.11
N SER A 141 -10.76 6.51 -6.41
CA SER A 141 -10.40 7.60 -5.51
C SER A 141 -11.13 7.38 -4.20
N ILE A 142 -10.39 7.43 -3.08
CA ILE A 142 -10.91 7.21 -1.72
C ILE A 142 -10.79 8.50 -0.92
#